data_AF-A0A7J8TG35-F1
#
_entry.id   AF-A0A7J8TG35-F1
#
_cell.length_a   1.000
_cell.length_b   1.000
_cell.length_c   1.000
_cell.angle_alpha   90.00
_cell.angle_beta   90.00
_cell.angle_gamma   90.00
#
_symmetry.space_group_name_H-M   'P 1'
#
loop_
_entity.id
_entity.type
_entity.pdbx_description
1 polymer ?
#
loop_
_entity_poly.entity_id
_entity_poly.type
_entity_poly.pdbx_seq_one_letter_code
_entity_poly.pdbx_strand_id
1 'polypeptide(L)'
;MGARRKLRTHRRRQRWANKDYKKSNLENEWKKPFAGSSMPKALPLRRCIDCRIWTKGHTVGDIPGVRFTVVKVSGVSLLALFKEKKEKPRL
;
A
#
# COMPACT_ATOMS: atom_id res chain seq x y z
N MET A 1 15.83 15.45 -43.15
CA MET A 1 16.31 14.65 -41.99
C MET A 1 16.17 15.45 -40.69
N GLY A 2 15.06 15.32 -39.94
CA GLY A 2 14.90 16.16 -38.72
C GLY A 2 13.72 15.85 -37.78
N ALA A 3 13.15 14.64 -37.77
CA ALA A 3 11.96 14.34 -36.96
C ALA A 3 12.24 13.79 -35.54
N ARG A 4 13.50 13.42 -35.23
CA ARG A 4 13.86 12.69 -34.00
C ARG A 4 13.59 13.47 -32.71
N ARG A 5 13.84 14.79 -32.71
CA ARG A 5 13.55 15.65 -31.54
C ARG A 5 12.05 15.73 -31.27
N LYS A 6 11.23 15.88 -32.32
CA LYS A 6 9.75 15.93 -32.25
C LYS A 6 9.17 14.63 -31.70
N LEU A 7 9.65 13.47 -32.16
CA LEU A 7 9.22 12.17 -31.64
C LEU A 7 9.62 11.97 -30.16
N ARG A 8 10.80 12.47 -29.75
CA ARG A 8 11.26 12.39 -28.35
C ARG A 8 10.39 13.23 -27.41
N THR A 9 10.08 14.47 -27.76
CA THR A 9 9.20 15.33 -26.96
C THR A 9 7.77 14.81 -26.94
N HIS A 10 7.26 14.31 -28.07
CA HIS A 10 5.95 13.68 -28.13
C HIS A 10 5.84 12.48 -27.18
N ARG A 11 6.78 11.53 -27.24
CA ARG A 11 6.80 10.36 -26.33
C ARG A 11 6.95 10.75 -24.86
N ARG A 12 7.68 11.83 -24.55
CA ARG A 12 7.76 12.36 -23.18
C ARG A 12 6.42 12.91 -22.70
N ARG A 13 5.71 13.67 -23.54
CA ARG A 13 4.38 14.22 -23.20
C ARG A 13 3.36 13.10 -23.01
N GLN A 14 3.35 12.09 -23.89
CA GLN A 14 2.44 10.95 -23.78
C GLN A 14 2.70 10.07 -22.54
N ARG A 15 3.94 10.01 -22.04
CA ARG A 15 4.24 9.28 -20.79
C ARG A 15 3.46 9.79 -19.59
N TRP A 16 3.18 11.10 -19.52
CA TRP A 16 2.41 11.70 -18.42
C TRP A 16 0.92 11.30 -18.41
N ALA A 17 0.40 10.76 -19.52
CA ALA A 17 -0.94 10.19 -19.58
C ALA A 17 -1.02 8.80 -18.91
N ASN A 18 0.11 8.10 -18.77
CA ASN A 18 0.15 6.82 -18.07
C ASN A 18 0.01 7.05 -16.55
N LYS A 19 -1.02 6.45 -15.96
CA LYS A 19 -1.36 6.59 -14.54
C LYS A 19 -0.26 6.07 -13.61
N ASP A 20 0.39 4.96 -13.95
CA ASP A 20 1.48 4.40 -13.13
C ASP A 20 2.72 5.32 -13.19
N TYR A 21 3.08 5.83 -14.38
CA TYR A 21 4.19 6.77 -14.55
C TYR A 21 3.96 8.07 -13.78
N LYS A 22 2.75 8.65 -13.90
CA LYS A 22 2.36 9.84 -13.16
C LYS A 22 2.37 9.61 -11.64
N LYS A 23 1.96 8.42 -11.18
CA LYS A 23 1.93 8.08 -9.74
C LYS A 23 3.32 7.93 -9.13
N SER A 24 4.29 7.40 -9.88
CA SER A 24 5.67 7.21 -9.41
C SER A 24 6.51 8.49 -9.49
N ASN A 25 6.22 9.37 -10.46
CA ASN A 25 7.01 10.58 -10.70
C ASN A 25 6.47 11.84 -9.99
N LEU A 26 5.27 11.79 -9.41
CA LEU A 26 4.75 12.86 -8.56
C LEU A 26 5.12 12.59 -7.09
N GLU A 27 5.48 13.63 -6.35
CA GLU A 27 5.83 13.61 -4.91
C GLU A 27 4.61 13.35 -3.98
N ASN A 28 3.62 12.61 -4.46
CA ASN A 28 2.43 12.26 -3.70
C ASN A 28 2.68 11.08 -2.73
N GLU A 29 3.87 10.46 -2.78
CA GLU A 29 4.29 9.34 -1.94
C GLU A 29 4.24 9.69 -0.44
N TRP A 30 4.80 10.84 -0.06
CA TRP A 30 4.94 11.29 1.33
C TRP A 30 3.63 11.78 1.95
N LYS A 31 2.64 12.13 1.13
CA LYS A 31 1.29 12.51 1.60
C LYS A 31 0.42 11.30 1.95
N LYS A 32 0.87 10.09 1.65
CA LYS A 32 0.14 8.85 1.97
C LYS A 32 0.44 8.45 3.42
N PRO A 33 -0.53 7.92 4.16
CA PRO A 33 -0.38 7.56 5.58
C PRO A 33 0.75 6.54 5.86
N PHE A 34 1.25 5.84 4.83
CA PHE A 34 2.27 4.80 4.98
C PHE A 34 3.49 4.96 4.08
N ALA A 35 3.66 6.10 3.41
CA ALA A 35 4.88 6.46 2.66
C ALA A 35 5.50 5.32 1.79
N GLY A 36 4.66 4.44 1.21
CA GLY A 36 5.12 3.30 0.38
C GLY A 36 5.43 1.98 1.11
N SER A 37 5.31 1.91 2.44
CA SER A 37 5.49 0.67 3.21
C SER A 37 4.35 -0.33 2.96
N SER A 38 4.70 -1.60 2.75
CA SER A 38 3.75 -2.69 2.51
C SER A 38 3.08 -3.24 3.79
N MET A 39 3.74 -3.06 4.94
CA MET A 39 3.31 -3.55 6.25
C MET A 39 3.51 -2.48 7.32
N PRO A 40 2.63 -1.48 7.39
CA PRO A 40 2.64 -0.53 8.48
C PRO A 40 2.20 -1.18 9.80
N LYS A 41 2.94 -0.87 10.88
CA LYS A 41 2.57 -1.24 12.25
C LYS A 41 1.77 -0.10 12.86
N ALA A 42 0.53 -0.35 13.25
CA ALA A 42 -0.25 0.60 14.04
C ALA A 42 -0.19 0.19 15.52
N LEU A 43 0.19 1.12 16.40
CA LEU A 43 0.21 0.89 17.84
C LEU A 43 -0.88 1.75 18.49
N PRO A 44 -2.00 1.16 18.95
CA PRO A 44 -2.84 1.77 19.96
C PRO A 44 -2.40 1.22 21.32
N LEU A 45 -1.48 1.95 21.98
CA LEU A 45 -1.13 1.93 23.41
C LEU A 45 -0.90 0.61 24.19
N ARG A 46 -1.14 -0.60 23.67
CA ARG A 46 -0.83 -1.87 24.37
C ARG A 46 -0.82 -3.14 23.50
N ARG A 47 -1.12 -3.06 22.20
CA ARG A 47 -1.12 -4.23 21.30
C ARG A 47 -0.70 -3.84 19.88
N CYS A 48 0.45 -4.32 19.40
CA CYS A 48 0.87 -4.10 18.01
C CYS A 48 -0.11 -4.79 17.04
N ILE A 49 -0.68 -4.05 16.09
CA ILE A 49 -1.50 -4.60 15.01
C ILE A 49 -0.74 -4.36 13.69
N ASP A 50 -0.36 -5.44 13.01
CA ASP A 50 0.27 -5.35 11.69
C ASP A 50 -0.82 -5.30 10.63
N CYS A 51 -0.90 -4.15 9.95
CA CYS A 51 -1.82 -3.92 8.85
C CYS A 51 -1.12 -4.20 7.52
N ARG A 52 -1.82 -4.78 6.56
CA ARG A 52 -1.36 -4.98 5.18
C ARG A 52 -2.20 -4.14 4.23
N ILE A 53 -1.52 -3.53 3.26
CA ILE A 53 -2.18 -2.84 2.15
C ILE A 53 -2.55 -3.88 1.10
N TRP A 54 -3.83 -3.94 0.75
CA TRP A 54 -4.33 -4.78 -0.33
C TRP A 54 -4.63 -3.88 -1.54
N THR A 55 -3.85 -4.04 -2.60
CA THR A 55 -3.99 -3.34 -3.90
C THR A 55 -3.86 -1.81 -3.88
N LYS A 56 -2.65 -1.28 -4.16
CA LYS A 56 -2.32 0.09 -4.65
C LYS A 56 -3.12 1.32 -4.10
N GLY A 57 -3.89 1.22 -3.01
CA GLY A 57 -4.79 2.26 -2.47
C GLY A 57 -6.30 2.11 -2.79
N HIS A 58 -6.76 0.96 -3.28
CA HIS A 58 -8.18 0.68 -3.51
C HIS A 58 -8.87 0.15 -2.25
N THR A 59 -10.19 0.29 -2.20
CA THR A 59 -11.03 -0.26 -1.14
C THR A 59 -11.02 -1.79 -1.20
N VAL A 60 -11.03 -2.41 -0.01
CA VAL A 60 -11.04 -3.86 0.12
C VAL A 60 -12.48 -4.34 0.03
N GLY A 61 -12.82 -5.01 -1.07
CA GLY A 61 -14.15 -5.59 -1.29
C GLY A 61 -15.25 -4.52 -1.37
N ASP A 62 -16.40 -4.84 -0.79
CA ASP A 62 -17.62 -4.02 -0.84
C ASP A 62 -17.68 -2.92 0.22
N ILE A 63 -16.66 -2.79 1.07
CA ILE A 63 -16.66 -1.83 2.17
C ILE A 63 -16.01 -0.51 1.71
N PRO A 64 -16.78 0.57 1.54
CA PRO A 64 -16.22 1.87 1.19
C PRO A 64 -15.35 2.40 2.34
N GLY A 65 -14.19 2.96 2.01
CA GLY A 65 -13.28 3.59 2.98
C GLY A 65 -12.27 2.67 3.67
N VAL A 66 -12.48 1.35 3.69
CA VAL A 66 -11.51 0.41 4.27
C VAL A 66 -10.45 0.01 3.24
N ARG A 67 -9.20 0.35 3.51
CA ARG A 67 -8.04 0.12 2.60
C ARG A 67 -6.98 -0.81 3.17
N PHE A 68 -7.19 -1.29 4.40
CA PHE A 68 -6.21 -2.06 5.16
C PHE A 68 -6.84 -3.33 5.69
N THR A 69 -6.10 -4.43 5.65
CA THR A 69 -6.49 -5.69 6.28
C THR A 69 -5.54 -5.98 7.44
N VAL A 70 -6.07 -6.53 8.53
CA VAL A 70 -5.26 -6.97 9.68
C VAL A 70 -4.68 -8.34 9.37
N VAL A 71 -3.35 -8.50 9.50
CA VAL A 71 -2.67 -9.77 9.22
C VAL A 71 -2.12 -10.42 10.48
N LYS A 72 -1.59 -9.62 11.41
CA LYS A 72 -1.04 -10.10 12.68
C LYS A 72 -1.46 -9.20 13.83
N VAL A 73 -1.57 -9.79 15.02
CA VAL A 73 -1.84 -9.09 16.27
C VAL A 73 -0.82 -9.58 17.30
N SER A 74 -0.12 -8.64 17.94
CA SER A 74 0.85 -8.90 19.01
C SER A 74 1.92 -9.96 18.62
N GLY A 75 2.43 -9.88 17.40
CA GLY A 75 3.47 -10.80 16.89
C GLY A 75 2.96 -12.16 16.38
N VAL A 76 1.68 -12.48 16.56
CA VAL A 76 1.07 -13.74 16.11
C VAL A 76 0.17 -13.50 14.89
N SER A 77 0.23 -14.38 13.90
CA SER A 77 -0.65 -14.28 12.72
C SER A 77 -2.10 -14.59 13.06
N LEU A 78 -3.03 -13.82 12.47
CA LEU A 78 -4.46 -14.02 12.69
C LEU A 78 -4.90 -15.43 12.25
N LEU A 79 -4.29 -15.96 11.18
CA LEU A 79 -4.51 -17.33 10.70
C LEU A 79 -4.08 -18.39 11.71
N ALA A 80 -3.03 -18.15 12.49
CA ALA A 80 -2.59 -19.10 13.52
C ALA A 80 -3.50 -19.06 14.74
N LEU A 81 -4.05 -17.89 15.09
CA LEU A 81 -5.08 -17.75 16.13
C LEU A 81 -6.38 -18.42 15.69
N PHE A 82 -6.83 -18.18 14.45
CA PHE A 82 -8.07 -18.76 13.90
C PHE A 82 -8.01 -20.28 13.76
N LYS A 83 -6.83 -20.83 13.44
CA LYS A 83 -6.60 -22.28 13.37
C LYS A 83 -6.15 -22.88 14.72
N GLU A 84 -6.21 -22.10 15.80
CA GLU A 84 -5.84 -22.50 17.17
C GLU A 84 -4.43 -23.10 17.30
N LYS A 85 -3.53 -22.77 16.37
CA LYS A 85 -2.14 -23.27 16.37
C LYS A 85 -1.24 -22.52 17.35
N LYS A 86 -1.66 -21.33 17.76
CA LYS A 86 -0.96 -20.45 18.70
C LYS A 86 -1.99 -19.71 19.52
N GLU A 87 -1.74 -19.55 20.81
CA GLU A 87 -2.55 -18.67 21.65
C GLU A 87 -2.06 -17.23 21.59
N LYS A 88 -2.97 -16.30 21.92
CA LYS A 88 -2.61 -14.89 22.02
C LYS A 88 -1.67 -14.70 23.20
N PRO A 89 -0.47 -14.13 23.00
CA PRO A 89 0.43 -13.84 24.10
C PRO A 89 -0.26 -12.85 25.05
N ARG A 90 -0.42 -13.26 26.31
CA ARG A 90 -0.89 -12.42 27.41
C ARG A 90 0.35 -11.84 28.09
N LEU A 91 0.82 -10.70 27.58
CA LEU A 91 1.71 -9.79 28.31
C LEU A 91 0.86 -8.72 28.99
#